data_AF-A0A7J3D2V8-F1
#
_entry.id   AF-A0A7J3D2V8-F1
#
_cell.length_a   1.000
_cell.length_b   1.000
_cell.length_c   1.000
_cell.angle_alpha   90.00
_cell.angle_beta   90.00
_cell.angle_gamma   90.00
#
_symmetry.space_group_name_H-M   'P 1'
#
loop_
_entity.id
_entity.type
_entity.pdbx_description
1 polymer ?
#
loop_
_entity_poly.entity_id
_entity_poly.type
_entity_poly.pdbx_seq_one_letter_code
_entity_poly.pdbx_strand_id
1 'polypeptide(L)' 'AAVTMSILLASTALGLGSCWVGAFDEHLLRATLQTPKGFIPVAIVPIGYPQVSTRKPPKMSVTKACTYLL' A
#
# COMPACT_ATOMS: atom_id res chain seq x y z
N ALA A 1 7.37 0.93 4.58
CA ALA A 1 5.99 1.31 4.91
C ALA A 1 5.69 2.79 4.61
N ALA A 2 6.41 3.76 5.21
CA ALA A 2 6.15 5.19 5.00
C ALA A 2 6.21 5.62 3.53
N VAL A 3 7.27 5.25 2.81
CA VAL A 3 7.44 5.57 1.37
C VAL A 3 6.29 5.00 0.52
N THR A 4 5.88 3.76 0.77
CA THR A 4 4.75 3.14 0.07
C THR A 4 3.47 3.95 0.28
N MET A 5 3.19 4.39 1.51
CA MET A 5 2.05 5.26 1.79
C MET A 5 2.15 6.61 1.06
N SER A 6 3.35 7.22 1.00
CA SER A 6 3.56 8.43 0.22
C SER A 6 3.26 8.23 -1.27
N ILE A 7 3.64 7.08 -1.85
CA ILE A 7 3.32 6.73 -3.25
C ILE A 7 1.80 6.65 -3.45
N LEU A 8 1.06 6.02 -2.53
CA LEU A 8 -0.40 5.92 -2.62
C LEU A 8 -1.07 7.30 -2.60
N LEU A 9 -0.63 8.18 -1.69
CA LEU A 9 -1.14 9.54 -1.57
C LEU A 9 -0.79 10.39 -2.79
N ALA A 10 0.44 10.31 -3.29
CA ALA A 10 0.87 11.00 -4.50
C ALA A 10 0.08 10.54 -5.72
N SER A 11 -0.18 9.24 -5.85
CA SER A 11 -1.01 8.69 -6.94
C SER A 11 -2.40 9.31 -6.92
N THR A 12 -3.05 9.37 -5.75
CA THR A 12 -4.35 10.03 -5.59
C THR A 12 -4.30 11.52 -5.93
N ALA A 13 -3.24 12.24 -5.53
CA ALA A 13 -3.08 13.66 -5.84
C ALA A 13 -2.97 13.93 -7.36
N LEU A 14 -2.45 12.96 -8.11
CA LEU A 14 -2.35 12.99 -9.57
C LEU A 14 -3.62 12.46 -10.29
N GLY A 15 -4.70 12.16 -9.55
CA GLY A 15 -5.93 11.61 -10.12
C GLY A 15 -5.85 10.12 -10.50
N LEU A 16 -4.82 9.41 -10.01
CA LEU A 16 -4.62 7.98 -10.25
C LEU A 16 -5.13 7.14 -9.08
N GLY A 17 -5.55 5.92 -9.39
CA GLY A 17 -5.80 4.86 -8.43
C GLY A 17 -4.52 4.10 -8.12
N SER A 18 -4.39 3.63 -6.87
CA SER A 18 -3.29 2.76 -6.45
C SER A 18 -3.72 1.84 -5.32
N CYS A 19 -2.98 0.73 -5.13
CA CYS A 19 -3.28 -0.27 -4.10
C CYS A 19 -1.99 -0.76 -3.43
N TRP A 20 -1.97 -0.88 -2.10
CA TRP A 20 -0.94 -1.66 -1.41
C TRP A 20 -1.27 -3.14 -1.56
N VAL A 21 -0.37 -3.91 -2.17
CA VAL A 21 -0.47 -5.38 -2.24
C VAL A 21 0.65 -6.00 -1.42
N GLY A 22 0.28 -6.63 -0.30
CA GLY A 22 1.18 -7.44 0.53
C GLY A 22 0.99 -8.95 0.36
N ALA A 23 -0.07 -9.37 -0.33
CA ALA A 23 -0.38 -10.78 -0.59
C ALA A 23 0.28 -11.23 -1.90
N PHE A 24 1.57 -11.57 -1.85
CA PHE A 24 2.34 -12.12 -2.96
C PHE A 24 3.36 -13.14 -2.48
N ASP A 25 3.85 -14.00 -3.38
CA ASP A 25 4.95 -14.92 -3.10
C ASP A 25 6.29 -14.18 -3.21
N GLU A 26 6.98 -14.01 -2.07
CA GLU A 26 8.27 -13.32 -2.01
C GLU A 26 9.34 -14.05 -2.82
N HIS A 27 9.40 -15.39 -2.77
CA HIS A 27 10.41 -16.18 -3.47
C HIS A 27 10.25 -16.06 -4.98
N LEU A 28 9.01 -16.17 -5.46
CA LEU A 28 8.69 -15.96 -6.86
C LEU A 28 9.06 -14.54 -7.29
N LEU A 29 8.63 -13.52 -6.53
CA LEU A 29 8.90 -12.13 -6.87
C LEU A 29 10.41 -11.82 -6.91
N ARG A 30 11.18 -12.35 -5.96
CA ARG A 30 12.64 -12.19 -5.94
C ARG A 30 13.31 -12.86 -7.12
N ALA A 31 12.85 -14.05 -7.51
CA ALA A 31 13.36 -14.75 -8.69
C ALA A 31 13.02 -13.97 -9.97
N THR A 32 11.76 -13.52 -10.11
CA THR A 32 11.28 -12.77 -11.28
C THR A 32 11.99 -11.43 -11.45
N LEU A 33 12.20 -10.68 -10.38
CA LEU A 33 12.84 -9.36 -10.42
C LEU A 33 14.35 -9.41 -10.25
N GLN A 34 14.94 -10.60 -10.12
CA GLN A 34 16.37 -10.80 -9.85
C GLN A 34 16.85 -9.94 -8.66
N THR A 35 16.06 -9.92 -7.59
CA THR A 35 16.27 -9.02 -6.46
C THR A 35 17.65 -9.24 -5.82
N PRO A 36 18.46 -8.18 -5.62
CA PRO A 36 19.79 -8.30 -5.03
C PRO A 36 19.79 -8.94 -3.65
N LYS A 37 20.90 -9.57 -3.29
CA LYS A 37 21.10 -10.10 -1.93
C LYS A 37 20.97 -8.98 -0.90
N GLY A 38 20.25 -9.25 0.19
CA GLY A 38 19.99 -8.28 1.26
C GLY A 38 18.76 -7.40 1.07
N PHE A 39 18.10 -7.45 -0.10
CA PHE A 39 16.83 -6.75 -0.33
C PHE A 39 15.65 -7.70 -0.13
N ILE A 40 14.63 -7.21 0.57
CA ILE A 40 13.40 -7.93 0.85
C ILE A 40 12.25 -7.14 0.23
N PRO A 41 11.49 -7.70 -0.71
CA PRO A 41 10.27 -7.06 -1.21
C PRO A 41 9.24 -6.88 -0.10
N VAL A 42 8.72 -5.67 0.07
CA VAL A 42 7.77 -5.33 1.16
C VAL A 42 6.35 -5.06 0.70
N ALA A 43 6.19 -4.64 -0.56
CA ALA A 43 4.90 -4.30 -1.16
C ALA A 43 5.02 -4.25 -2.68
N ILE A 44 3.95 -4.63 -3.37
CA ILE A 44 3.71 -4.29 -4.78
C ILE A 44 2.69 -3.13 -4.80
N VAL A 45 2.90 -2.14 -5.66
CA VAL A 45 1.99 -0.99 -5.80
C VAL A 45 1.56 -0.84 -7.26
N PRO A 46 0.41 -1.41 -7.67
CA PRO A 46 -0.19 -1.12 -8.95
C PRO A 46 -0.67 0.34 -8.99
N ILE A 47 -0.46 1.03 -10.10
CA ILE A 47 -0.87 2.42 -10.32
C ILE A 47 -1.52 2.53 -11.70
N GLY A 48 -2.65 3.24 -11.79
CA GLY A 48 -3.34 3.47 -13.07
C GLY A 48 -4.64 4.26 -12.93
N TYR A 49 -5.42 4.30 -14.01
CA TYR A 49 -6.73 4.95 -13.99
C TYR A 49 -7.80 3.99 -13.45
N PRO A 50 -8.49 4.34 -12.35
CA PRO A 50 -9.51 3.48 -11.77
C PRO A 50 -10.73 3.41 -12.69
N GLN A 51 -11.17 2.20 -13.03
CA GLN A 51 -12.37 1.99 -13.85
C GLN A 51 -13.68 2.30 -13.09
N VAL A 52 -13.67 2.17 -11.76
CA VAL A 52 -14.84 2.39 -10.90
C VAL A 52 -14.42 3.06 -9.60
N SER A 53 -15.23 3.99 -9.08
CA SER A 53 -15.03 4.53 -7.74
C SER A 53 -15.54 3.52 -6.69
N THR A 54 -14.74 3.23 -5.67
CA THR A 54 -15.14 2.34 -4.59
C THR A 54 -15.56 3.13 -3.34
N ARG A 55 -16.53 2.60 -2.59
CA ARG A 55 -16.92 3.17 -1.31
C ARG A 55 -15.81 2.90 -0.28
N LYS A 56 -15.46 3.92 0.50
CA LYS A 56 -14.52 3.76 1.62
C LYS A 56 -15.10 2.75 2.63
N PRO A 57 -14.35 1.71 3.02
CA PRO A 57 -14.81 0.78 4.04
C PRO A 57 -14.95 1.49 5.39
N PRO A 58 -15.84 1.01 6.28
CA PRO A 58 -15.98 1.57 7.62
C PRO A 58 -14.65 1.44 8.38
N LYS A 59 -14.30 2.49 9.12
CA LYS A 59 -13.11 2.52 9.99
C LYS A 59 -13.54 2.45 11.46
N MET A 60 -12.66 1.91 12.30
CA MET A 60 -12.85 1.97 13.75
C MET A 60 -12.94 3.43 14.23
N SER A 61 -13.75 3.70 15.25
CA SER A 61 -13.85 5.05 15.83
C SER A 61 -12.53 5.44 16.52
N VAL A 62 -12.19 6.73 16.46
CA VAL A 62 -10.95 7.26 17.05
C VAL A 62 -10.89 7.01 18.55
N THR A 63 -11.99 7.21 19.27
CA THR A 63 -12.09 6.97 20.72
C THR A 63 -11.77 5.54 21.11
N LYS A 64 -11.99 4.56 20.21
CA LYS A 64 -11.64 3.17 20.45
C LYS A 64 -10.20 2.84 20.06
N ALA A 65 -9.64 3.58 19.09
CA ALA A 65 -8.31 3.34 18.55
C ALA A 65 -7.19 4.07 19.31
N CYS A 66 -7.51 5.17 20.01
CA CYS A 66 -6.53 6.02 20.67
C CYS A 66 -6.92 6.28 22.13
N THR A 67 -5.94 6.21 23.03
CA THR A 67 -6.06 6.57 24.44
C THR A 67 -5.14 7.74 24.75
N TYR A 68 -5.58 8.64 25.63
CA TYR A 68 -4.74 9.71 26.17
C TYR A 68 -4.06 9.22 27.44
N LEU A 69 -2.74 9.43 27.53
CA LEU A 69 -1.98 9.26 28.76
C LEU A 69 -1.73 10.67 29.32
N LEU A 70 -2.23 10.93 30.52
CA LEU A 70 -1.99 12.15 31.28
C LEU A 70 -0.65 12.04 32.03
#